data_AF-A0A8K0KQ22-F1
#
_entry.id   AF-A0A8K0KQ22-F1
#
_cell.length_a   1.000
_cell.length_b   1.000
_cell.length_c   1.000
_cell.angle_alpha   90.00
_cell.angle_beta   90.00
_cell.angle_gamma   90.00
#
_symmetry.space_group_name_H-M   'P 1'
#
loop_
_entity.id
_entity.type
_entity.pdbx_description
1 polymer ?
#
loop_
_entity_poly.entity_id
_entity_poly.type
_entity_poly.pdbx_seq_one_letter_code
_entity_poly.pdbx_strand_id
1 'polypeptide(L)'
;MILILFERIRKERPGAENKVKVIPGDLCPENDDSLGISEDDAKTLQNTVSIVFHCAATLRLEAKLKDAILTNTMGTWKVLQFSRGMNNLEVSVSENNP
;
A
#
# COMPACT_ATOMS: atom_id res chain seq x y z
N MET A 1 23.58 -7.48 -1.23
CA MET A 1 23.42 -7.19 -2.68
C MET A 1 22.95 -5.75 -2.80
N ILE A 2 23.84 -4.82 -3.16
CA ILE A 2 23.50 -3.40 -3.35
C ILE A 2 23.03 -3.23 -4.79
N LEU A 3 21.79 -2.77 -4.96
CA LEU A 3 21.19 -2.58 -6.28
C LEU A 3 21.76 -1.30 -6.91
N ILE A 4 22.48 -1.43 -8.03
CA ILE A 4 23.03 -0.34 -8.84
C ILE A 4 21.97 0.75 -9.12
N LEU A 5 20.71 0.33 -9.24
CA LEU A 5 19.55 1.20 -9.45
C LEU A 5 19.46 2.37 -8.45
N PHE A 6 19.84 2.17 -7.18
CA PHE A 6 19.71 3.19 -6.15
C PHE A 6 21.01 4.00 -5.90
N GLU A 7 22.08 3.79 -6.67
CA GLU A 7 23.33 4.52 -6.46
C GLU A 7 23.18 6.02 -6.66
N ARG A 8 22.45 6.43 -7.71
CA ARG A 8 22.28 7.84 -8.03
C ARG A 8 21.62 8.59 -6.88
N ILE A 9 20.51 8.06 -6.35
CA ILE A 9 19.79 8.73 -5.24
C ILE A 9 20.61 8.75 -3.96
N ARG A 10 21.41 7.72 -3.67
CA ARG A 10 22.31 7.71 -2.50
C ARG A 10 23.42 8.75 -2.60
N LYS A 11 23.97 8.97 -3.81
CA LYS A 11 25.00 9.99 -4.06
C LYS A 11 24.42 11.41 -4.04
N GLU A 12 23.31 11.63 -4.73
CA GLU A 12 22.70 12.97 -4.86
C GLU A 12 21.90 13.39 -3.61
N ARG A 13 21.36 12.42 -2.84
CA ARG A 13 20.55 12.65 -1.63
C ARG A 13 20.87 11.62 -0.54
N PRO A 14 21.98 11.79 0.18
CA PRO A 14 22.32 10.92 1.31
C PRO A 14 21.18 10.88 2.35
N GLY A 15 20.81 9.69 2.83
CA GLY A 15 19.74 9.51 3.81
C GLY A 15 18.32 9.54 3.23
N ALA A 16 18.15 9.52 1.90
CA ALA A 16 16.84 9.40 1.26
C ALA A 16 16.05 8.16 1.72
N GLU A 17 16.74 7.09 2.09
CA GLU A 17 16.18 5.87 2.67
C GLU A 17 15.44 6.12 3.99
N ASN A 18 15.83 7.14 4.77
CA ASN A 18 15.18 7.46 6.05
C ASN A 18 13.74 7.98 5.87
N LYS A 19 13.37 8.35 4.64
CA LYS A 19 12.00 8.75 4.30
C LYS A 19 11.06 7.55 4.11
N VAL A 20 11.60 6.33 4.07
CA VAL A 20 10.85 5.11 3.84
C VAL A 20 10.68 4.35 5.15
N LYS A 21 9.43 4.21 5.60
CA LYS A 21 9.06 3.30 6.69
C LYS A 21 8.31 2.11 6.10
N VAL A 22 8.82 0.91 6.35
CA VAL A 22 8.15 -0.33 5.94
C VAL A 22 7.13 -0.71 7.01
N ILE A 23 5.92 -1.03 6.59
CA ILE A 23 4.85 -1.54 7.46
C ILE A 23 4.45 -2.91 6.90
N PRO A 24 4.59 -4.00 7.67
CA PRO A 24 4.09 -5.31 7.28
C PRO A 24 2.56 -5.28 7.15
N GLY A 25 2.04 -5.86 6.07
CA GLY A 25 0.61 -5.92 5.81
C GLY A 25 0.28 -6.88 4.68
N ASP A 26 -1.00 -7.27 4.59
CA ASP A 26 -1.57 -8.08 3.53
C ASP A 26 -2.97 -7.56 3.18
N LEU A 27 -3.20 -7.27 1.90
CA LEU A 27 -4.47 -6.75 1.40
C LEU A 27 -5.55 -7.82 1.28
N CYS A 28 -5.16 -9.09 1.22
CA CYS A 28 -6.07 -10.22 1.10
C CYS A 28 -5.98 -11.20 2.28
N PRO A 29 -6.08 -10.76 3.55
CA PRO A 29 -6.17 -11.72 4.64
C PRO A 29 -7.50 -12.47 4.51
N GLU A 30 -7.48 -13.80 4.65
CA GLU A 30 -8.68 -14.63 4.52
C GLU A 30 -9.75 -14.31 5.58
N ASN A 31 -9.36 -13.71 6.72
CA ASN A 31 -10.23 -13.50 7.88
C ASN A 31 -10.07 -12.10 8.52
N ASP A 32 -9.56 -11.10 7.80
CA ASP A 32 -9.32 -9.76 8.35
C ASP A 32 -9.47 -8.64 7.30
N ASP A 33 -10.01 -7.51 7.74
CA ASP A 33 -10.19 -6.28 6.98
C ASP A 33 -9.18 -5.19 7.35
N SER A 34 -8.28 -5.45 8.31
CA SER A 34 -7.26 -4.53 8.80
C SER A 34 -6.12 -4.23 7.82
N LEU A 35 -6.16 -4.73 6.57
CA LEU A 35 -5.01 -4.75 5.65
C LEU A 35 -3.80 -5.52 6.23
N GLY A 36 -4.01 -6.37 7.24
CA GLY A 36 -2.96 -7.18 7.88
C GLY A 36 -1.90 -6.36 8.61
N ILE A 37 -2.17 -5.09 8.93
CA ILE A 37 -1.24 -4.21 9.66
C ILE A 37 -1.53 -4.24 11.16
N SER A 38 -0.54 -3.91 11.98
CA SER A 38 -0.73 -3.79 13.44
C SER A 38 -1.65 -2.62 13.80
N GLU A 39 -2.35 -2.70 14.93
CA GLU A 39 -3.18 -1.58 15.40
C GLU A 39 -2.39 -0.28 15.62
N ASP A 40 -1.14 -0.38 16.06
CA ASP A 40 -0.29 0.78 16.32
C ASP A 40 0.17 1.43 15.01
N ASP A 41 0.50 0.63 13.99
CA ASP A 41 0.78 1.17 12.65
C ASP A 41 -0.49 1.73 12.01
N ALA A 42 -1.65 1.09 12.18
CA ALA A 42 -2.93 1.61 11.71
C ALA A 42 -3.23 3.00 12.29
N LYS A 43 -3.10 3.16 13.61
CA LYS A 43 -3.26 4.46 14.28
C LYS A 43 -2.24 5.48 13.79
N THR A 44 -0.99 5.06 13.63
CA THR A 44 0.07 5.95 13.12
C THR A 44 -0.30 6.46 11.72
N LEU A 45 -0.71 5.57 10.82
CA LEU A 45 -1.12 5.93 9.46
C LEU A 45 -2.34 6.85 9.46
N GLN A 46 -3.38 6.52 10.22
CA GLN A 46 -4.59 7.33 10.33
C GLN A 46 -4.32 8.75 10.84
N ASN A 47 -3.34 8.92 11.73
CA ASN A 47 -3.00 10.22 12.28
C ASN A 47 -2.03 11.04 11.43
N THR A 48 -1.23 10.40 10.56
CA THR A 48 -0.07 11.06 9.91
C THR A 48 -0.14 11.11 8.38
N VAL A 49 -0.92 10.24 7.73
CA VAL A 49 -1.00 10.18 6.27
C VAL A 49 -2.06 11.13 5.74
N SER A 50 -1.71 11.89 4.70
CA SER A 50 -2.62 12.77 3.96
C SER A 50 -2.87 12.34 2.52
N ILE A 51 -1.96 11.57 1.93
CA ILE A 51 -2.06 11.11 0.54
C ILE A 51 -1.83 9.61 0.48
N VAL A 52 -2.74 8.90 -0.19
CA VAL A 52 -2.67 7.44 -0.37
C VAL A 52 -2.51 7.12 -1.85
N PHE A 53 -1.44 6.39 -2.16
CA PHE A 53 -1.24 5.77 -3.47
C PHE A 53 -1.38 4.26 -3.33
N HIS A 54 -2.40 3.70 -3.95
CA HIS A 54 -2.62 2.26 -3.99
C HIS A 54 -2.20 1.70 -5.36
N CYS A 55 -1.07 0.99 -5.37
CA CYS A 55 -0.47 0.37 -6.56
C CYS A 55 -0.40 -1.15 -6.48
N ALA A 56 -1.06 -1.76 -5.48
CA ALA A 56 -1.00 -3.21 -5.30
C ALA A 56 -2.07 -3.89 -6.16
N ALA A 57 -1.62 -4.77 -7.06
CA ALA A 57 -2.48 -5.55 -7.93
C ALA A 57 -1.79 -6.88 -8.28
N THR A 58 -2.57 -7.89 -8.64
CA THR A 58 -2.06 -9.08 -9.33
C THR A 58 -2.13 -8.85 -10.84
N LEU A 59 -0.97 -8.93 -11.50
CA LEU A 59 -0.86 -8.85 -12.98
C LEU A 59 -0.89 -10.24 -13.63
N ARG A 60 -1.27 -11.27 -12.88
CA ARG A 60 -1.35 -12.64 -13.39
C ARG A 60 -2.54 -12.77 -14.32
N LEU A 61 -2.29 -12.67 -15.62
CA LEU A 61 -3.31 -12.79 -16.67
C LEU A 61 -4.03 -14.14 -16.66
N GLU A 62 -3.41 -15.18 -16.08
CA GLU A 62 -3.95 -16.53 -15.95
C GLU A 62 -4.69 -16.75 -14.61
N ALA A 63 -4.76 -15.73 -13.75
CA ALA A 63 -5.47 -15.85 -12.47
C ALA A 63 -6.95 -16.17 -12.71
N LYS A 64 -7.53 -16.99 -11.83
CA LYS A 64 -8.97 -17.21 -11.85
C LYS A 64 -9.66 -15.87 -11.57
N LEU A 65 -10.81 -15.64 -12.20
CA LEU A 65 -11.60 -14.43 -12.01
C LEU A 65 -11.85 -14.10 -10.53
N LYS A 66 -12.11 -15.13 -9.71
CA LYS A 66 -12.29 -14.99 -8.26
C LYS A 66 -11.06 -14.36 -7.59
N ASP A 67 -9.86 -14.81 -7.96
CA ASP A 67 -8.61 -14.32 -7.37
C ASP A 67 -8.36 -12.87 -7.82
N ALA A 68 -8.58 -12.56 -9.10
CA ALA A 68 -8.46 -11.19 -9.62
C ALA A 68 -9.43 -10.21 -8.92
N ILE A 69 -10.67 -10.62 -8.69
CA ILE A 69 -11.67 -9.81 -7.95
C ILE A 69 -11.22 -9.58 -6.51
N LEU A 70 -10.74 -10.62 -5.81
CA LEU A 70 -10.29 -10.50 -4.43
C LEU A 70 -9.06 -9.58 -4.32
N THR A 71 -8.08 -9.72 -5.22
CA THR A 71 -6.85 -8.96 -5.11
C THR A 71 -6.99 -7.52 -5.62
N ASN A 72 -7.60 -7.30 -6.79
CA ASN A 72 -7.59 -5.99 -7.43
C ASN A 72 -8.79 -5.15 -6.99
N THR A 73 -10.00 -5.72 -7.02
CA THR A 73 -11.22 -4.99 -6.69
C THR A 73 -11.44 -4.88 -5.18
N MET A 74 -11.41 -5.99 -4.45
CA MET A 74 -11.62 -5.98 -3.00
C MET A 74 -10.43 -5.34 -2.28
N GLY A 75 -9.20 -5.56 -2.75
CA GLY A 75 -8.01 -4.85 -2.25
C GLY A 75 -8.17 -3.33 -2.32
N THR A 76 -8.57 -2.80 -3.47
CA THR A 76 -8.89 -1.37 -3.64
C THR A 76 -9.95 -0.90 -2.67
N TRP A 77 -11.05 -1.65 -2.51
CA TRP A 77 -12.12 -1.31 -1.57
C TRP A 77 -11.64 -1.23 -0.13
N LYS A 78 -10.86 -2.21 0.33
CA LYS A 78 -10.31 -2.24 1.69
C LYS A 78 -9.39 -1.04 1.94
N VAL A 79 -8.51 -0.71 1.01
CA VAL A 79 -7.62 0.46 1.12
C VAL A 79 -8.42 1.75 1.17
N LEU A 80 -9.48 1.88 0.35
CA LEU A 80 -10.35 3.04 0.39
C LEU A 80 -11.07 3.17 1.73
N GLN A 81 -11.60 2.07 2.28
CA GLN A 81 -12.23 2.07 3.61
C GLN A 81 -11.26 2.45 4.71
N PHE A 82 -10.04 1.91 4.69
CA PHE A 82 -9.00 2.28 5.64
C PHE A 82 -8.62 3.77 5.54
N SER A 83 -8.46 4.27 4.31
CA SER A 83 -8.09 5.66 4.04
C SER A 83 -9.12 6.66 4.55
N ARG A 84 -10.42 6.29 4.55
CA ARG A 84 -11.50 7.13 5.12
C ARG A 84 -11.32 7.43 6.61
N GLY A 85 -10.57 6.60 7.34
CA GLY A 85 -10.23 6.83 8.74
C GLY A 85 -9.04 7.78 8.97
N MET A 86 -8.42 8.30 7.91
CA MET A 86 -7.28 9.21 8.04
C MET A 86 -7.73 10.64 8.32
N ASN A 87 -7.15 11.26 9.36
CA ASN A 87 -7.54 12.58 9.85
C ASN A 87 -7.17 13.71 8.89
N ASN A 88 -6.15 13.51 8.06
CA ASN A 88 -5.60 14.52 7.17
C ASN A 88 -5.76 14.13 5.69
N LEU A 89 -6.70 13.24 5.35
CA LEU A 89 -6.84 12.74 3.99
C LEU A 89 -7.19 13.88 3.01
N GLU A 90 -6.28 14.15 2.09
CA GLU A 90 -6.48 15.08 0.97
C GLU A 90 -6.85 14.32 -0.31
N VAL A 91 -6.15 13.22 -0.59
CA VAL A 91 -6.30 12.46 -1.84
C VAL A 91 -6.05 10.97 -1.61
N SER A 92 -6.89 10.13 -2.21
CA SER A 92 -6.65 8.69 -2.37
C SER A 92 -6.72 8.34 -3.86
N VAL A 93 -5.64 7.77 -4.40
CA VAL A 93 -5.52 7.34 -5.80
C VAL A 93 -5.30 5.84 -5.82
N SER A 94 -6.07 5.13 -6.63
CA SER A 94 -5.93 3.68 -6.85
C SER A 94 -5.81 3.38 -8.33
N GLU A 95 -4.78 2.63 -8.70
CA GLU A 95 -4.61 2.16 -10.07
C GLU A 95 -5.33 0.81 -10.21
N ASN A 96 -6.50 0.82 -10.87
CA ASN A 96 -7.19 -0.41 -11.25
C ASN A 96 -6.66 -0.83 -12.63
N ASN A 97 -5.88 -1.91 -12.66
CA ASN A 97 -5.54 -2.56 -13.91
C ASN A 97 -6.67 -3.58 -14.23
N PRO A 98 -7.52 -3.33 -15.24
CA PRO A 98 -8.59 -4.25 -15.63
C PRO A 98 -8.05 -5.57 -16.20
#